data_AF-A0A3M2JC71-F1
#
_entry.id   AF-A0A3M2JC71-F1
#
_cell.length_a   1.000
_cell.length_b   1.000
_cell.length_c   1.000
_cell.angle_alpha   90.00
_cell.angle_beta   90.00
_cell.angle_gamma   90.00
#
_symmetry.space_group_name_H-M   'P 1'
#
loop_
_entity.id
_entity.type
_entity.pdbx_description
1 polymer ?
#
loop_
_entity_poly.entity_id
_entity_poly.type
_entity_poly.pdbx_seq_one_letter_code
_entity_poly.pdbx_strand_id
1 'polypeptide(L)'
;MQARARDVRSRYAAVETARYGRPWSTEEIVLGLVGDVGDLAKLVQGKAGVRPRDDLDEALAHELADCLGAVLTVADADGVDLDDAFGRTMDTLTAHLDQEGGSP
;
A
#
# COMPACT_ATOMS: atom_id res chain seq x y z
N MET A 1 4.74 11.17 2.22
CA MET A 1 4.02 10.30 3.19
C MET A 1 4.92 9.27 3.87
N GLN A 2 6.03 8.85 3.24
CA GLN A 2 6.97 7.84 3.74
C GLN A 2 7.53 8.15 5.14
N ALA A 3 7.82 9.41 5.47
CA ALA A 3 8.35 9.76 6.80
C ALA A 3 7.41 9.38 7.96
N ARG A 4 6.09 9.52 7.77
CA ARG A 4 5.09 9.10 8.77
C ARG A 4 4.98 7.58 8.87
N ALA A 5 5.02 6.88 7.73
CA ALA A 5 5.03 5.42 7.70
C ALA A 5 6.28 4.86 8.40
N ARG A 6 7.46 5.45 8.18
CA ARG A 6 8.71 5.11 8.88
C ARG A 6 8.60 5.28 10.39
N ASP A 7 8.06 6.40 10.87
CA ASP A 7 7.88 6.63 12.30
C ASP A 7 6.97 5.56 12.92
N VAL A 8 5.82 5.27 12.30
CA VAL A 8 4.91 4.21 12.76
C VAL A 8 5.58 2.83 12.72
N ARG A 9 6.28 2.50 11.63
CA ARG A 9 7.02 1.24 11.49
C ARG A 9 8.06 1.07 12.59
N SER A 10 8.78 2.13 12.97
CA SER A 10 9.78 2.08 14.04
C SER A 10 9.15 1.71 15.40
N ARG A 11 7.93 2.19 15.66
CA ARG A 11 7.18 1.84 16.88
C ARG A 11 6.73 0.39 16.84
N TYR A 12 6.23 -0.10 15.70
CA TYR A 12 5.92 -1.51 15.52
C TYR A 12 7.15 -2.41 15.71
N ALA A 13 8.30 -2.03 15.15
CA ALA A 13 9.55 -2.76 15.29
C ALA A 13 9.99 -2.89 16.75
N ALA A 14 9.80 -1.84 17.56
CA ALA A 14 10.05 -1.89 18.99
C ALA A 14 9.12 -2.87 19.72
N VAL A 15 7.81 -2.85 19.39
CA VAL A 15 6.81 -3.78 19.96
C VAL A 15 7.10 -5.22 19.57
N GLU A 16 7.41 -5.47 18.30
CA GLU A 16 7.77 -6.80 17.77
C GLU A 16 9.05 -7.32 18.41
N THR A 17 10.06 -6.47 18.59
CA THR A 17 11.31 -6.86 19.26
C THR A 17 11.04 -7.24 20.71
N ALA A 18 10.23 -6.47 21.43
CA ALA A 18 9.86 -6.79 22.81
C ALA A 18 9.05 -8.09 22.93
N ARG A 19 8.20 -8.40 21.95
CA ARG A 19 7.28 -9.54 21.99
C ARG A 19 7.83 -10.83 21.38
N TYR A 20 8.61 -10.72 20.32
CA TYR A 20 9.05 -11.82 19.46
C TYR A 20 10.58 -11.90 19.33
N GLY A 21 11.33 -10.99 19.94
CA GLY A 21 12.81 -10.98 19.94
C GLY A 21 13.45 -10.37 18.69
N ARG A 22 12.66 -10.00 17.68
CA ARG A 22 13.10 -9.29 16.47
C ARG A 22 11.95 -8.49 15.84
N PRO A 23 12.23 -7.45 15.05
CA PRO A 23 11.23 -6.86 14.19
C PRO A 23 10.84 -7.82 13.06
N TRP A 24 9.65 -7.60 12.49
CA TRP A 24 9.23 -8.20 11.24
C TRP A 24 10.17 -7.82 10.10
N SER A 25 10.48 -8.79 9.24
CA SER A 25 11.26 -8.59 8.03
C SER A 25 10.44 -7.93 6.93
N THR A 26 11.10 -7.44 5.88
CA THR A 26 10.41 -6.88 4.71
C THR A 26 9.49 -7.90 4.06
N GLU A 27 9.88 -9.17 3.99
CA GLU A 27 9.07 -10.26 3.45
C GLU A 27 7.80 -10.51 4.29
N GLU A 28 7.90 -10.41 5.62
CA GLU A 28 6.74 -10.53 6.52
C GLU A 28 5.79 -9.32 6.37
N ILE A 29 6.34 -8.13 6.12
CA ILE A 29 5.53 -6.93 5.84
C ILE A 29 4.80 -7.09 4.50
N VAL A 30 5.47 -7.59 3.46
CA VAL A 30 4.83 -7.88 2.16
C VAL A 30 3.77 -8.98 2.32
N LEU A 31 4.01 -9.99 3.15
CA LEU A 31 3.00 -11.00 3.45
C LEU A 31 1.78 -10.40 4.15
N GLY A 32 1.99 -9.46 5.09
CA GLY A 32 0.91 -8.67 5.71
C GLY A 32 0.09 -7.90 4.67
N LEU A 33 0.77 -7.18 3.77
CA LEU A 33 0.14 -6.47 2.66
C LEU A 33 -0.75 -7.37 1.80
N VAL A 34 -0.35 -8.61 1.52
CA VAL A 34 -1.19 -9.55 0.77
C VAL A 34 -2.51 -9.84 1.50
N GLY A 35 -2.48 -9.88 2.84
CA GLY A 35 -3.68 -9.97 3.67
C GLY A 35 -4.59 -8.75 3.49
N ASP A 36 -4.02 -7.55 3.63
CA ASP A 36 -4.74 -6.27 3.50
C ASP A 36 -5.36 -6.12 2.09
N VAL A 37 -4.64 -6.52 1.03
CA VAL A 37 -5.18 -6.56 -0.34
C VAL A 37 -6.37 -7.50 -0.46
N GLY A 38 -6.35 -8.63 0.25
CA GLY A 38 -7.46 -9.57 0.31
C GLY A 38 -8.70 -8.98 0.98
N ASP A 39 -8.52 -8.20 2.05
CA ASP A 39 -9.62 -7.51 2.73
C ASP A 39 -10.14 -6.33 1.92
N LEU A 40 -9.25 -5.54 1.31
CA LEU A 40 -9.59 -4.52 0.31
C LEU A 40 -10.45 -5.10 -0.82
N ALA A 41 -10.08 -6.25 -1.37
CA ALA A 41 -10.83 -6.90 -2.45
C ALA A 41 -12.27 -7.26 -2.03
N LYS A 42 -12.46 -7.75 -0.79
CA LYS A 42 -13.79 -8.05 -0.24
C LYS A 42 -14.65 -6.78 -0.09
N LEU A 43 -14.04 -5.65 0.27
CA LEU A 43 -14.76 -4.39 0.43
C LEU A 43 -15.15 -3.76 -0.91
N VAL A 44 -14.29 -3.87 -1.93
CA VAL A 44 -14.64 -3.47 -3.30
C VAL A 44 -15.83 -4.27 -3.82
N GLN A 45 -15.87 -5.59 -3.57
CA GLN A 45 -17.04 -6.41 -3.86
C GLN A 45 -18.29 -5.93 -3.10
N GLY A 46 -18.11 -5.49 -1.85
CA GLY A 46 -19.19 -4.88 -1.06
C GLY A 46 -19.76 -3.61 -1.70
N LYS A 47 -18.91 -2.71 -2.20
CA LYS A 47 -19.34 -1.50 -2.95
C LYS A 47 -20.07 -1.83 -4.25
N ALA A 48 -19.75 -2.97 -4.86
CA ALA A 48 -20.48 -3.50 -6.02
C ALA A 48 -21.79 -4.22 -5.65
N GLY A 49 -22.17 -4.28 -4.38
CA GLY A 49 -23.41 -4.90 -3.90
C GLY A 49 -23.35 -6.43 -3.73
N VAL A 50 -22.19 -7.06 -3.91
CA VAL A 50 -22.02 -8.51 -3.81
C VAL A 50 -21.95 -8.99 -2.35
N ARG A 51 -21.36 -8.16 -1.48
CA ARG A 51 -21.18 -8.44 -0.05
C ARG A 51 -21.51 -7.19 0.78
N PRO A 52 -22.80 -6.88 1.01
CA PRO A 52 -23.19 -5.65 1.71
C PRO A 52 -22.69 -5.63 3.15
N ARG A 53 -22.37 -4.43 3.62
CA ARG A 53 -21.91 -4.11 4.98
C ARG A 53 -22.29 -2.65 5.28
N ASP A 54 -22.56 -2.33 6.53
CA ASP A 54 -23.10 -1.02 6.92
C ASP A 54 -22.05 0.11 6.87
N ASP A 55 -20.79 -0.21 7.12
CA ASP A 55 -19.65 0.71 7.21
C ASP A 55 -18.65 0.55 6.05
N LEU A 56 -19.15 0.22 4.84
CA LEU A 56 -18.30 -0.03 3.67
C LEU A 56 -17.33 1.10 3.33
N ASP A 57 -17.77 2.35 3.45
CA ASP A 57 -16.94 3.50 3.05
C ASP A 57 -15.77 3.72 4.00
N GLU A 58 -16.02 3.62 5.30
CA GLU A 58 -14.99 3.74 6.32
C GLU A 58 -14.02 2.56 6.25
N ALA A 59 -14.53 1.34 6.14
CA ALA A 59 -13.71 0.14 6.01
C ALA A 59 -12.85 0.20 4.73
N LEU A 60 -13.40 0.66 3.60
CA LEU A 60 -12.63 0.75 2.35
C LEU A 60 -11.49 1.75 2.47
N ALA A 61 -11.75 2.92 3.06
CA ALA A 61 -10.72 3.92 3.30
C ALA A 61 -9.60 3.39 4.21
N HIS A 62 -9.96 2.57 5.21
CA HIS A 62 -9.01 1.91 6.10
C HIS A 62 -8.09 0.95 5.33
N GLU A 63 -8.64 -0.02 4.61
CA GLU A 63 -7.82 -1.03 3.91
C GLU A 63 -6.95 -0.41 2.80
N LEU A 64 -7.43 0.66 2.14
CA LEU A 64 -6.60 1.45 1.22
C LEU A 64 -5.42 2.10 1.94
N ALA A 65 -5.64 2.64 3.14
CA ALA A 65 -4.60 3.27 3.93
C ALA A 65 -3.59 2.24 4.46
N ASP A 66 -4.04 1.05 4.86
CA ASP A 66 -3.18 -0.03 5.32
C ASP A 66 -2.32 -0.60 4.19
N CYS A 67 -2.93 -0.88 3.03
CA CYS A 67 -2.19 -1.27 1.82
C CYS A 67 -1.12 -0.22 1.47
N LEU A 68 -1.48 1.06 1.44
CA LEU A 68 -0.54 2.14 1.14
C LEU A 68 0.56 2.26 2.20
N GLY A 69 0.21 2.10 3.49
CA GLY A 69 1.15 2.12 4.61
C GLY A 69 2.20 1.04 4.51
N ALA A 70 1.82 -0.18 4.12
CA ALA A 70 2.75 -1.27 3.89
C ALA A 70 3.66 -1.00 2.68
N VAL A 71 3.13 -0.49 1.56
CA VAL A 71 3.94 -0.10 0.39
C VAL A 71 4.96 0.99 0.75
N LEU A 72 4.55 2.02 1.49
CA LEU A 72 5.44 3.08 1.96
C LEU A 72 6.55 2.54 2.87
N THR A 73 6.23 1.55 3.69
CA THR A 73 7.18 0.88 4.59
C THR A 73 8.20 0.05 3.83
N VAL A 74 7.77 -0.71 2.82
CA VAL A 74 8.67 -1.49 1.96
C VAL A 74 9.59 -0.56 1.18
N ALA A 75 9.04 0.51 0.58
CA ALA A 75 9.83 1.51 -0.12
C ALA A 75 10.90 2.14 0.79
N ASP A 76 10.57 2.43 2.04
CA ASP A 76 11.54 2.94 3.00
C ASP A 76 12.64 1.92 3.35
N ALA A 77 12.27 0.66 3.59
CA ALA A 77 13.19 -0.40 3.94
C ALA A 77 14.22 -0.67 2.82
N ASP A 78 13.79 -0.54 1.56
CA ASP A 78 14.62 -0.80 0.37
C ASP A 78 15.26 0.48 -0.21
N GLY A 79 15.09 1.63 0.44
CA GLY A 79 15.70 2.90 0.01
C GLY A 79 15.11 3.49 -1.28
N VAL A 80 13.85 3.20 -1.57
CA VAL A 80 13.12 3.71 -2.75
C VAL A 80 12.46 5.05 -2.41
N ASP A 81 12.79 6.09 -3.17
CA ASP A 81 12.00 7.32 -3.22
C ASP A 81 10.72 7.04 -4.01
N LEU A 82 9.63 6.78 -3.28
CA LEU A 82 8.39 6.32 -3.90
C LEU A 82 7.68 7.45 -4.65
N ASP A 83 7.76 8.69 -4.15
CA ASP A 83 7.08 9.84 -4.76
C ASP A 83 7.70 10.12 -6.15
N ASP A 84 9.04 10.13 -6.23
CA ASP A 84 9.79 10.28 -7.48
C ASP A 84 9.63 9.06 -8.42
N ALA A 85 9.68 7.83 -7.89
CA ALA A 85 9.46 6.62 -8.68
C ALA A 85 8.04 6.56 -9.28
N PHE A 86 7.03 6.97 -8.52
CA PHE A 86 5.65 7.06 -8.99
C PHE A 86 5.54 8.10 -10.11
N GLY A 87 6.09 9.30 -9.91
CA GLY A 87 6.09 10.38 -10.91
C GLY A 87 6.65 9.92 -12.26
N ARG A 88 7.87 9.36 -12.27
CA ARG A 88 8.49 8.83 -13.50
C ARG A 88 7.66 7.76 -14.19
N THR A 89 7.03 6.89 -13.40
CA THR A 89 6.20 5.81 -13.94
C THR A 89 4.98 6.39 -14.64
N MET A 90 4.30 7.35 -14.02
CA MET A 90 3.15 8.03 -14.62
C MET A 90 3.55 8.81 -15.89
N ASP A 91 4.67 9.53 -15.86
CA ASP A 91 5.19 10.25 -17.04
C ASP A 91 5.46 9.31 -18.21
N THR A 92 6.05 8.14 -17.92
CA THR A 92 6.31 7.09 -18.93
C THR A 92 5.02 6.56 -19.54
N LEU A 93 4.00 6.28 -18.70
CA LEU A 93 2.70 5.80 -19.16
C LEU A 93 1.98 6.85 -20.00
N THR A 94 2.01 8.12 -19.58
CA THR A 94 1.43 9.23 -20.34
C THR A 94 2.10 9.36 -21.71
N ALA A 95 3.43 9.38 -21.77
CA ALA A 95 4.16 9.47 -23.03
C ALA A 95 3.86 8.30 -23.99
N HIS A 96 3.67 7.09 -23.45
CA HIS A 96 3.28 5.92 -24.23
C HIS A 96 1.86 6.08 -24.81
N LEU A 97 0.89 6.49 -23.99
CA LEU A 97 -0.49 6.69 -24.43
C LEU A 97 -0.62 7.81 -25.48
N ASP A 98 0.15 8.89 -25.34
CA ASP A 98 0.18 9.99 -26.32
C ASP A 98 0.71 9.53 -27.69
N GLN A 99 1.64 8.57 -27.71
CA GLN A 99 2.15 7.97 -28.95
C GLN A 99 1.13 7.03 -29.60
N GLU A 100 0.37 6.27 -28.80
CA GLU A 100 -0.68 5.37 -29.30
C GLU A 100 -1.93 6.13 -29.79
N GLY A 101 -2.31 7.22 -29.12
CA GLY A 101 -3.40 8.11 -29.53
C GLY A 101 -3.05 9.04 -30.70
N GLY A 102 -1.78 9.07 -31.12
CA GLY A 102 -1.24 9.93 -32.18
C GLY A 102 -1.21 9.33 -33.58
N SER A 103 -2.02 8.30 -33.89
CA SER A 103 -2.26 7.88 -35.29
C SER A 103 -3.43 8.66 -35.90
N PRO A 104 -3.22 9.48 -36.96
CA PRO A 104 -4.32 9.99 -37.79
C PRO A 104 -5.00 8.89 -38.62
#